data_AF-A0A652M3Y0-F1
#
_entry.id   AF-A0A652M3Y0-F1
#
_cell.length_a   1.000
_cell.length_b   1.000
_cell.length_c   1.000
_cell.angle_alpha   90.00
_cell.angle_beta   90.00
_cell.angle_gamma   90.00
#
_symmetry.space_group_name_H-M   'P 1'
#
loop_
_entity.id
_entity.type
_entity.pdbx_description
1 polymer ?
#
loop_
_entity_poly.entity_id
_entity_poly.type
_entity_poly.pdbx_seq_one_letter_code
_entity_poly.pdbx_strand_id
1 'polypeptide(L)'
;MNADTRTRLDRTPEWTALGEHREELAGTHLRDLFAADPGRGSGYTLQVGDLHVDYSKHLVTDETLRLLRELAVATDVFGLRDAMFRGEKINSTEGRAVLHTALRAARGAVVEVDGEDVVPGVHAVLERMAGFAERVRSGEWTGHTGRRIRNVVNVGIGGSDLGPAMAYDALRAFTDRGLVVRFVSN
;
A
#
# COMPACT_ATOMS: atom_id res chain seq x y z
N MET A 1 1.32 16.66 13.99
CA MET A 1 1.78 17.73 13.08
C MET A 1 0.58 18.62 12.76
N ASN A 2 0.60 19.88 13.21
CA ASN A 2 -0.50 20.81 12.97
C ASN A 2 -0.44 21.28 11.51
N ALA A 3 -1.48 20.99 10.73
CA ALA A 3 -1.62 21.45 9.36
C ALA A 3 -1.61 22.99 9.24
N ASP A 4 -1.91 23.70 10.33
CA ASP A 4 -2.02 25.16 10.38
C ASP A 4 -0.69 25.94 10.26
N THR A 5 0.47 25.29 10.41
CA THR A 5 1.77 25.96 10.32
C THR A 5 2.53 25.71 9.02
N ARG A 6 2.05 24.83 8.13
CA ARG A 6 2.69 24.61 6.83
C ARG A 6 2.14 25.58 5.79
N THR A 7 3.04 26.18 5.01
CA THR A 7 2.68 26.87 3.77
C THR A 7 1.81 25.95 2.93
N ARG A 8 0.67 26.45 2.44
CA ARG A 8 -0.17 25.68 1.52
C ARG A 8 0.65 25.22 0.32
N LEU A 9 0.42 23.99 -0.11
CA LEU A 9 1.13 23.35 -1.22
C LEU A 9 1.18 24.23 -2.47
N ASP A 10 0.05 24.84 -2.82
CA ASP A 10 -0.12 25.69 -4.00
C ASP A 10 0.61 27.05 -3.93
N ARG A 11 1.30 27.32 -2.81
CA ARG A 11 2.05 28.56 -2.57
C ARG A 11 3.55 28.30 -2.36
N THR A 12 4.02 27.07 -2.50
CA THR A 12 5.46 26.79 -2.40
C THR A 12 6.15 27.11 -3.74
N PRO A 13 7.41 27.55 -3.72
CA PRO A 13 8.15 27.81 -4.95
C PRO A 13 8.30 26.56 -5.83
N GLU A 14 8.38 25.37 -5.25
CA GLU A 14 8.45 24.10 -5.98
C GLU A 14 7.16 23.79 -6.74
N TRP A 15 6.00 24.17 -6.18
CA TRP A 15 4.71 24.06 -6.88
C TRP A 15 4.64 25.02 -8.06
N THR A 16 5.07 26.27 -7.89
CA THR A 16 5.16 27.25 -8.98
C THR A 16 6.09 26.77 -10.09
N ALA A 17 7.28 26.26 -9.74
CA ALA A 17 8.25 25.74 -10.71
C ALA A 17 7.69 24.54 -11.50
N LEU A 18 6.94 23.64 -10.86
CA LEU A 18 6.23 22.56 -11.57
C LEU A 18 5.15 23.09 -12.52
N GLY A 19 4.46 24.16 -12.12
CA GLY A 19 3.49 24.85 -12.98
C GLY A 19 4.13 25.47 -14.22
N GLU A 20 5.26 26.16 -14.05
CA GLU A 20 6.04 26.74 -15.16
C GLU A 20 6.57 25.65 -16.10
N HIS A 21 7.18 24.59 -15.54
CA HIS A 21 7.65 23.44 -16.32
C HIS A 21 6.52 22.71 -17.07
N ARG A 22 5.31 22.69 -16.52
CA ARG A 22 4.13 22.16 -17.22
C ARG A 22 3.77 22.97 -18.47
N GLU A 23 3.89 24.29 -18.41
CA GLU A 23 3.69 25.18 -19.55
C GLU A 23 4.82 25.04 -20.57
N GLU A 24 6.06 24.83 -20.15
CA GLU A 24 7.18 24.52 -21.05
C GLU A 24 6.98 23.20 -21.82
N LEU A 25 6.40 22.20 -21.14
CA LEU A 25 6.00 20.93 -21.77
C LEU A 25 4.71 21.05 -22.58
N ALA A 26 4.08 22.23 -22.69
CA ALA A 26 2.89 22.40 -23.52
C ALA A 26 3.21 22.05 -24.99
N GLY A 27 2.39 21.18 -25.57
CA GLY A 27 2.60 20.69 -26.94
C GLY A 27 3.61 19.56 -27.08
N THR A 28 4.31 19.15 -26.01
CA THR A 28 5.18 17.96 -26.07
C THR A 28 4.33 16.69 -26.12
N HIS A 29 4.58 15.82 -27.12
CA HIS A 29 3.96 14.50 -27.16
C HIS A 29 4.92 13.42 -26.69
N LEU A 30 4.36 12.36 -26.10
CA LEU A 30 5.15 11.21 -25.63
C LEU A 30 6.00 10.60 -26.75
N ARG A 31 5.48 10.56 -27.98
CA ARG A 31 6.22 10.07 -29.15
C ARG A 31 7.49 10.86 -29.43
N ASP A 32 7.47 12.17 -29.17
CA ASP A 32 8.61 13.06 -29.39
C ASP A 32 9.69 12.80 -28.34
N LEU A 33 9.28 12.54 -27.09
CA LEU A 33 10.20 12.13 -26.02
C LEU A 33 10.90 10.80 -26.32
N PHE A 34 10.19 9.81 -26.87
CA PHE A 34 10.79 8.55 -27.31
C PHE A 34 11.67 8.70 -28.56
N ALA A 35 11.31 9.60 -29.47
CA ALA A 35 12.12 9.89 -30.65
C ALA A 35 13.42 10.61 -30.30
N ALA A 36 13.37 11.51 -29.30
CA ALA A 36 14.53 12.27 -28.82
C ALA A 36 15.47 11.45 -27.94
N ASP A 37 14.95 10.46 -27.20
CA ASP A 37 15.74 9.58 -26.34
C ASP A 37 15.45 8.10 -26.65
N PRO A 38 16.28 7.44 -27.50
CA PRO A 38 16.17 6.00 -27.77
C PRO A 38 16.33 5.11 -26.53
N GLY A 39 16.98 5.61 -25.46
CA GLY A 39 17.20 4.88 -24.21
C GLY A 39 16.04 4.99 -23.22
N ARG A 40 15.04 5.84 -23.50
CA ARG A 40 13.93 6.18 -22.59
C ARG A 40 13.20 4.95 -22.05
N GLY A 41 12.95 3.97 -22.91
CA GLY A 41 12.21 2.74 -22.58
C GLY A 41 12.88 1.90 -21.49
N SER A 42 14.19 2.04 -21.30
CA SER A 42 14.94 1.42 -20.20
C SER A 42 15.29 2.41 -19.09
N GLY A 43 15.54 3.68 -19.41
CA GLY A 43 15.99 4.68 -18.44
C GLY A 43 14.91 5.11 -17.44
N TYR A 44 13.64 4.98 -17.81
CA TYR A 44 12.49 5.35 -16.96
C TYR A 44 11.78 4.09 -16.43
N THR A 45 12.58 3.15 -15.95
CA THR A 45 12.10 1.90 -15.34
C THR A 45 12.81 1.64 -14.02
N LEU A 46 12.14 0.93 -13.11
CA LEU A 46 12.69 0.50 -11.83
C LEU A 46 12.33 -0.95 -11.56
N GLN A 47 13.27 -1.69 -10.97
CA GLN A 47 13.02 -3.02 -10.44
C GLN A 47 12.96 -2.95 -8.92
N VAL A 48 11.83 -3.38 -8.34
CA VAL A 48 11.60 -3.40 -6.88
C VAL A 48 11.17 -4.80 -6.46
N GLY A 49 12.12 -5.63 -6.03
CA GLY A 49 11.87 -7.06 -5.84
C GLY A 49 11.39 -7.69 -7.15
N ASP A 50 10.22 -8.33 -7.13
CA ASP A 50 9.61 -8.95 -8.32
C ASP A 50 8.83 -7.95 -9.20
N LEU A 51 8.66 -6.70 -8.76
CA LEU A 51 7.90 -5.69 -9.49
C LEU A 51 8.79 -4.92 -10.48
N HIS A 52 8.44 -4.97 -11.77
CA HIS A 52 8.97 -4.07 -12.79
C HIS A 52 8.04 -2.87 -12.97
N VAL A 53 8.52 -1.67 -12.69
CA VAL A 53 7.76 -0.42 -12.83
C VAL A 53 8.29 0.34 -14.04
N ASP A 54 7.48 0.46 -15.08
CA ASP A 54 7.78 1.25 -16.28
C ASP A 54 6.96 2.55 -16.25
N TYR A 55 7.65 3.68 -16.09
CA TYR A 55 7.07 5.02 -16.17
C TYR A 55 7.57 5.82 -17.38
N SER A 56 8.23 5.16 -18.35
CA SER A 56 8.69 5.76 -19.60
C SER A 56 7.55 6.33 -20.45
N LYS A 57 6.34 5.81 -20.26
CA LYS A 57 5.12 6.19 -21.01
C LYS A 57 4.33 7.33 -20.36
N HIS A 58 4.95 8.07 -19.45
CA HIS A 58 4.42 9.33 -18.92
C HIS A 58 5.12 10.53 -19.57
N LEU A 59 4.46 11.70 -19.54
CA LEU A 59 5.06 12.99 -19.94
C LEU A 59 5.99 13.49 -18.82
N VAL A 60 7.07 12.75 -18.61
CA VAL A 60 8.10 13.06 -17.61
C VAL A 60 9.47 13.09 -18.27
N THR A 61 10.27 14.05 -17.84
CA THR A 61 11.69 14.22 -18.18
C THR A 61 12.51 14.16 -16.90
N ASP A 62 13.84 14.15 -17.00
CA ASP A 62 14.72 14.20 -15.82
C ASP A 62 14.44 15.44 -14.98
N GLU A 63 14.16 16.56 -15.64
CA GLU A 63 13.75 17.81 -15.03
C GLU A 63 12.41 17.69 -14.31
N THR A 64 11.43 17.04 -14.94
CA THR A 64 10.12 16.79 -14.31
C THR A 64 10.29 15.99 -13.02
N LEU A 65 11.11 14.93 -13.06
CA LEU A 65 11.36 14.09 -11.89
C LEU A 65 12.15 14.82 -10.81
N ARG A 66 13.08 15.71 -11.19
CA ARG A 66 13.80 16.58 -10.25
C ARG A 66 12.84 17.51 -9.51
N LEU A 67 11.99 18.24 -10.22
CA LEU A 67 11.01 19.16 -9.66
C LEU A 67 9.97 18.44 -8.77
N LEU A 68 9.49 17.27 -9.18
CA LEU A 68 8.59 16.45 -8.36
C LEU A 68 9.25 15.98 -7.05
N ARG A 69 10.54 15.62 -7.09
CA ARG A 69 11.30 15.25 -5.88
C ARG A 69 11.50 16.46 -4.96
N GLU A 70 11.78 17.63 -5.52
CA GLU A 70 11.92 18.87 -4.74
C GLU A 70 10.62 19.23 -4.03
N LEU A 71 9.48 19.14 -4.72
CA LEU A 71 8.17 19.31 -4.08
C LEU A 71 7.93 18.28 -2.96
N ALA A 72 8.29 17.02 -3.16
CA ALA A 72 8.17 15.98 -2.14
C ALA A 72 9.05 16.24 -0.90
N VAL A 73 10.24 16.82 -1.09
CA VAL A 73 11.13 17.26 0.00
C VAL A 73 10.53 18.47 0.72
N ALA A 74 10.10 19.50 -0.02
CA ALA A 74 9.51 20.72 0.55
C ALA A 74 8.24 20.45 1.36
N THR A 75 7.50 19.40 1.00
CA THR A 75 6.28 18.95 1.68
C THR A 75 6.49 17.86 2.73
N ASP A 76 7.76 17.47 2.94
CA ASP A 76 8.19 16.50 3.95
C ASP A 76 7.49 15.12 3.82
N VAL A 77 7.33 14.64 2.58
CA VAL A 77 6.76 13.32 2.31
C VAL A 77 7.57 12.22 3.01
N PHE A 78 8.89 12.35 3.04
CA PHE A 78 9.77 11.37 3.67
C PHE A 78 9.66 11.38 5.20
N GLY A 79 9.59 12.55 5.84
CA GLY A 79 9.36 12.64 7.29
C GLY A 79 7.98 12.11 7.68
N LEU A 80 6.94 12.40 6.90
CA LEU A 80 5.59 11.85 7.11
C LEU A 80 5.54 10.33 6.95
N ARG A 81 6.24 9.78 5.95
CA ARG A 81 6.42 8.34 5.79
C ARG A 81 7.09 7.77 7.04
N ASP A 82 8.21 8.33 7.46
CA ASP A 82 8.98 7.78 8.58
C ASP A 82 8.19 7.89 9.91
N ALA A 83 7.42 8.95 10.10
CA ALA A 83 6.49 9.11 11.20
C ALA A 83 5.41 8.01 11.21
N MET A 84 4.85 7.67 10.03
CA MET A 84 3.92 6.53 9.89
C MET A 84 4.59 5.23 10.34
N PHE A 85 5.80 4.94 9.85
CA PHE A 85 6.52 3.70 10.19
C PHE A 85 6.92 3.61 11.67
N ARG A 86 7.15 4.75 12.34
CA ARG A 86 7.45 4.82 13.78
C ARG A 86 6.20 4.77 14.68
N GLY A 87 4.99 4.72 14.13
CA GLY A 87 3.77 4.68 14.93
C GLY A 87 3.33 6.03 15.49
N GLU A 88 3.82 7.14 14.94
CA GLU A 88 3.34 8.46 15.34
C GLU A 88 1.86 8.66 14.96
N LYS A 89 1.15 9.50 15.74
CA LYS A 89 -0.27 9.80 15.56
C LYS A 89 -0.51 10.77 14.40
N ILE A 90 -0.26 10.30 13.17
CA ILE A 90 -0.38 11.10 11.94
C ILE A 90 -1.82 11.23 11.43
N ASN A 91 -2.75 10.37 11.87
CA ASN A 91 -4.18 10.61 11.70
C ASN A 91 -4.61 11.62 12.77
N SER A 92 -4.46 12.90 12.43
CA SER A 92 -4.60 14.02 13.37
C SER A 92 -6.04 14.24 13.83
N THR A 93 -7.04 14.01 12.97
CA THR A 93 -8.45 14.23 13.31
C THR A 93 -8.97 13.22 14.32
N GLU A 94 -8.44 11.99 14.31
CA GLU A 94 -8.81 10.94 15.26
C GLU A 94 -7.77 10.72 16.36
N GLY A 95 -6.62 11.37 16.29
CA GLY A 95 -5.52 11.20 17.24
C GLY A 95 -4.92 9.78 17.23
N ARG A 96 -4.78 9.16 16.05
CA ARG A 96 -4.38 7.74 15.91
C ARG A 96 -3.11 7.53 15.09
N ALA A 97 -2.38 6.48 15.43
CA ALA A 97 -1.31 5.93 14.59
C ALA A 97 -1.88 5.22 13.35
N VAL A 98 -1.09 5.12 12.29
CA VAL A 98 -1.48 4.44 11.03
C VAL A 98 -0.48 3.33 10.73
N LEU A 99 -0.78 2.10 11.17
CA LEU A 99 0.22 1.02 11.25
C LEU A 99 -0.18 -0.28 10.53
N HIS A 100 -0.83 -0.17 9.38
CA HIS A 100 -1.04 -1.33 8.50
C HIS A 100 0.29 -1.97 8.04
N THR A 101 1.40 -1.23 8.10
CA THR A 101 2.77 -1.73 7.86
C THR A 101 3.23 -2.73 8.92
N ALA A 102 2.87 -2.53 10.20
CA ALA A 102 3.26 -3.43 11.29
C ALA A 102 2.66 -4.84 11.13
N LEU A 103 1.49 -4.95 10.48
CA LEU A 103 0.80 -6.22 10.22
C LEU A 103 1.60 -7.20 9.33
N ARG A 104 2.61 -6.69 8.60
CA ARG A 104 3.51 -7.50 7.76
C ARG A 104 4.99 -7.38 8.16
N ALA A 105 5.26 -6.82 9.33
CA ALA A 105 6.62 -6.68 9.82
C ALA A 105 7.21 -8.04 10.20
N ALA A 106 8.52 -8.19 10.01
CA ALA A 106 9.23 -9.38 10.46
C ALA A 106 9.08 -9.56 11.98
N ARG A 107 9.11 -10.80 12.46
CA ARG A 107 8.90 -11.13 13.89
C ARG A 107 9.85 -10.40 14.85
N GLY A 108 11.06 -10.10 14.41
CA GLY A 108 12.07 -9.38 15.20
C GLY A 108 12.06 -7.86 15.01
N ALA A 109 11.15 -7.31 14.21
CA ALA A 109 10.99 -5.87 14.10
C ALA A 109 10.36 -5.32 15.39
N VAL A 110 10.63 -4.05 15.69
CA VAL A 110 10.05 -3.33 16.82
C VAL A 110 9.30 -2.14 16.26
N VAL A 111 8.02 -2.03 16.62
CA VAL A 111 7.17 -0.88 16.26
C VAL A 111 6.41 -0.46 17.51
N GLU A 112 6.81 0.65 18.11
CA GLU A 112 6.25 1.12 19.36
C GLU A 112 5.06 2.06 19.15
N VAL A 113 4.00 1.87 19.93
CA VAL A 113 2.85 2.77 20.02
C VAL A 113 2.53 2.98 21.47
N ASP A 114 2.46 4.25 21.91
CA ASP A 114 2.15 4.60 23.31
C ASP A 114 3.01 3.83 24.34
N GLY A 115 4.27 3.53 23.97
CA GLY A 115 5.26 2.84 24.82
C GLY A 115 5.23 1.32 24.76
N GLU A 116 4.42 0.71 23.88
CA GLU A 116 4.32 -0.74 23.72
C GLU A 116 4.71 -1.18 22.31
N ASP A 117 5.57 -2.20 22.19
CA ASP A 117 5.86 -2.86 20.91
C ASP A 117 4.67 -3.73 20.48
N VAL A 118 4.08 -3.39 19.33
CA VAL A 118 2.86 -4.06 18.83
C VAL A 118 3.16 -5.33 18.04
N VAL A 119 4.41 -5.55 17.61
CA VAL A 119 4.78 -6.66 16.73
C VAL A 119 4.52 -8.04 17.35
N PRO A 120 4.83 -8.31 18.65
CA PRO A 120 4.49 -9.59 19.28
C PRO A 120 3.00 -9.90 19.25
N GLY A 121 2.14 -8.91 19.51
CA GLY A 121 0.68 -9.06 19.46
C GLY A 121 0.17 -9.40 18.06
N VAL A 122 0.73 -8.77 17.03
CA VAL A 122 0.44 -9.10 15.63
C VAL A 122 0.77 -10.56 15.32
N HIS A 123 1.98 -11.02 15.67
CA HIS A 123 2.41 -12.40 15.38
C HIS A 123 1.60 -13.44 16.17
N ALA A 124 1.20 -13.13 17.40
CA ALA A 124 0.31 -14.00 18.17
C ALA A 124 -1.06 -14.19 17.48
N VAL A 125 -1.62 -13.14 16.86
CA VAL A 125 -2.86 -13.25 16.08
C VAL A 125 -2.63 -14.02 14.79
N LEU A 126 -1.53 -13.76 14.07
CA LEU A 126 -1.17 -14.51 12.85
C LEU A 126 -1.01 -16.01 13.11
N GLU A 127 -0.38 -16.40 14.22
CA GLU A 127 -0.25 -17.80 14.63
C GLU A 127 -1.60 -18.45 14.94
N ARG A 128 -2.47 -17.73 15.67
CA ARG A 128 -3.83 -18.20 15.94
C ARG A 128 -4.64 -18.37 14.66
N MET A 129 -4.52 -17.43 13.72
CA MET A 129 -5.17 -17.49 12.40
C MET A 129 -4.65 -18.68 11.59
N ALA A 130 -3.33 -18.89 11.54
CA ALA A 130 -2.73 -20.00 10.83
C ALA A 130 -3.17 -21.36 11.39
N GLY A 131 -3.13 -21.52 12.72
CA GLY A 131 -3.58 -22.74 13.38
C GLY A 131 -5.08 -23.01 13.18
N PHE A 132 -5.92 -21.97 13.21
CA PHE A 132 -7.34 -22.11 12.90
C PHE A 132 -7.57 -22.52 11.43
N ALA A 133 -6.93 -21.82 10.48
CA ALA A 133 -7.06 -22.10 9.06
C ALA A 133 -6.61 -23.52 8.71
N GLU A 134 -5.53 -24.03 9.34
CA GLU A 134 -5.06 -25.39 9.15
C GLU A 134 -6.09 -26.41 9.65
N ARG A 135 -6.68 -26.23 10.84
CA ARG A 135 -7.73 -27.14 11.34
C ARG A 135 -8.97 -27.17 10.45
N VAL A 136 -9.36 -26.03 9.88
CA VAL A 136 -10.45 -25.97 8.89
C VAL A 136 -10.08 -26.74 7.62
N ARG A 137 -8.87 -26.51 7.10
CA ARG A 137 -8.38 -27.17 5.88
C ARG A 137 -8.17 -28.67 6.06
N SER A 138 -7.61 -29.12 7.18
CA SER A 138 -7.44 -30.54 7.49
C SER A 138 -8.77 -31.27 7.72
N GLY A 139 -9.80 -30.54 8.15
CA GLY A 139 -11.10 -31.08 8.53
C GLY A 139 -11.20 -31.52 9.98
N GLU A 140 -10.16 -31.29 10.79
CA GLU A 140 -10.19 -31.42 12.25
C GLU A 140 -11.26 -30.50 12.85
N TRP A 141 -11.40 -29.28 12.31
CA TRP A 141 -12.47 -28.38 12.70
C TRP A 141 -13.78 -28.81 12.03
N THR A 142 -14.72 -29.29 12.85
CA THR A 142 -16.02 -29.77 12.40
C THR A 142 -17.14 -28.84 12.85
N GLY A 143 -18.26 -28.87 12.11
CA GLY A 143 -19.49 -28.22 12.53
C GLY A 143 -20.19 -28.99 13.65
N HIS A 144 -21.33 -28.48 14.10
CA HIS A 144 -22.12 -29.08 15.19
C HIS A 144 -22.46 -30.57 14.99
N THR A 145 -22.64 -31.01 13.73
CA THR A 145 -22.96 -32.42 13.38
C THR A 145 -21.72 -33.30 13.18
N GLY A 146 -20.52 -32.82 13.51
CA GLY A 146 -19.26 -33.53 13.30
C GLY A 146 -18.79 -33.57 11.84
N ARG A 147 -19.46 -32.86 10.93
CA ARG A 147 -19.08 -32.80 9.51
C ARG A 147 -17.98 -31.74 9.28
N ARG A 148 -17.03 -32.05 8.40
CA ARG A 148 -15.99 -31.11 7.93
C ARG A 148 -16.61 -29.85 7.31
N ILE A 149 -16.02 -28.70 7.58
CA ILE A 149 -16.39 -27.44 6.95
C ILE A 149 -16.08 -27.48 5.44
N ARG A 150 -17.07 -27.13 4.62
CA ARG A 150 -16.96 -27.05 3.16
C ARG A 150 -17.22 -25.66 2.60
N ASN A 151 -17.95 -24.84 3.35
CA ASN A 151 -18.34 -23.51 2.92
C ASN A 151 -17.84 -22.50 3.96
N VAL A 152 -17.16 -21.45 3.50
CA VAL A 152 -16.75 -20.30 4.31
C VAL A 152 -17.49 -19.09 3.76
N VAL A 153 -18.22 -18.40 4.62
CA VAL A 153 -19.00 -17.21 4.24
C VAL A 153 -18.40 -16.01 4.98
N ASN A 154 -17.75 -15.12 4.23
CA ASN A 154 -17.34 -13.81 4.74
C ASN A 154 -18.56 -12.89 4.73
N VAL A 155 -18.86 -12.26 5.86
CA VAL A 155 -19.95 -11.28 5.99
C VAL A 155 -19.33 -9.96 6.40
N GLY A 156 -19.32 -9.00 5.48
CA GLY A 156 -18.62 -7.74 5.68
C GLY A 156 -18.99 -6.69 4.64
N ILE A 157 -18.61 -5.44 4.91
CA ILE A 157 -18.81 -4.31 4.00
C ILE A 157 -17.51 -3.48 3.91
N GLY A 158 -17.29 -2.84 2.77
CA GLY A 158 -16.15 -1.96 2.55
C GLY A 158 -14.81 -2.68 2.72
N GLY A 159 -13.93 -2.15 3.58
CA GLY A 159 -12.60 -2.71 3.80
C GLY A 159 -12.60 -4.15 4.33
N SER A 160 -13.66 -4.57 5.05
CA SER A 160 -13.80 -5.93 5.58
C SER A 160 -14.26 -6.96 4.54
N ASP A 161 -14.54 -6.53 3.30
CA ASP A 161 -14.97 -7.40 2.21
C ASP A 161 -14.11 -7.27 0.95
N LEU A 162 -13.87 -6.03 0.49
CA LEU A 162 -13.14 -5.76 -0.75
C LEU A 162 -11.73 -6.37 -0.77
N GLY A 163 -10.98 -6.25 0.34
CA GLY A 163 -9.64 -6.82 0.46
C GLY A 163 -9.64 -8.35 0.40
N PRO A 164 -10.40 -9.03 1.27
CA PRO A 164 -10.58 -10.49 1.22
C PRO A 164 -11.06 -11.02 -0.14
N ALA A 165 -12.06 -10.38 -0.76
CA ALA A 165 -12.60 -10.79 -2.05
C ALA A 165 -11.56 -10.67 -3.18
N MET A 166 -10.88 -9.52 -3.28
CA MET A 166 -9.82 -9.30 -4.27
C MET A 166 -8.67 -10.31 -4.11
N ALA A 167 -8.20 -10.53 -2.88
CA ALA A 167 -7.11 -11.48 -2.63
C ALA A 167 -7.51 -12.93 -2.98
N TYR A 168 -8.74 -13.34 -2.64
CA TYR A 168 -9.27 -14.64 -3.02
C TYR A 168 -9.31 -14.83 -4.54
N ASP A 169 -9.82 -13.84 -5.27
CA ASP A 169 -9.93 -13.93 -6.73
C ASP A 169 -8.56 -13.92 -7.41
N ALA A 170 -7.66 -13.02 -7.01
CA ALA A 170 -6.31 -12.93 -7.57
C ALA A 170 -5.49 -14.21 -7.33
N LEU A 171 -5.67 -14.86 -6.18
CA LEU A 171 -4.94 -16.07 -5.79
C LEU A 171 -5.77 -17.35 -5.95
N ARG A 172 -6.91 -17.29 -6.66
CA ARG A 172 -7.85 -18.40 -6.78
C ARG A 172 -7.21 -19.70 -7.26
N ALA A 173 -6.17 -19.61 -8.09
CA ALA A 173 -5.40 -20.76 -8.57
C ALA A 173 -4.73 -21.57 -7.45
N PHE A 174 -4.38 -20.92 -6.33
CA PHE A 174 -3.65 -21.49 -5.20
C PHE A 174 -4.55 -21.96 -4.05
N THR A 175 -5.87 -21.90 -4.23
CA THR A 175 -6.84 -22.26 -3.18
C THR A 175 -7.10 -23.76 -3.08
N ASP A 176 -7.47 -24.24 -1.89
CA ASP A 176 -8.04 -25.58 -1.72
C ASP A 176 -9.42 -25.66 -2.41
N ARG A 177 -9.49 -26.42 -3.51
CA ARG A 177 -10.73 -26.61 -4.30
C ARG A 177 -11.82 -27.37 -3.54
N GLY A 178 -11.49 -27.98 -2.41
CA GLY A 178 -12.45 -28.63 -1.51
C GLY A 178 -13.23 -27.67 -0.61
N LEU A 179 -12.88 -26.38 -0.61
CA LEU A 179 -13.57 -25.30 0.11
C LEU A 179 -14.23 -24.33 -0.88
N VAL A 180 -15.48 -23.96 -0.58
CA VAL A 180 -16.23 -22.94 -1.29
C VAL A 180 -16.25 -21.68 -0.42
N VAL A 181 -15.62 -20.61 -0.91
CA VAL A 181 -15.59 -19.31 -0.22
C VAL A 181 -16.62 -18.39 -0.88
N ARG A 182 -17.44 -17.72 -0.07
CA ARG A 182 -18.45 -16.75 -0.52
C ARG A 182 -18.31 -15.46 0.26
N PHE A 183 -18.61 -14.36 -0.40
CA PHE A 183 -18.58 -13.01 0.14
C PHE A 183 -20.02 -12.48 0.12
N VAL A 184 -20.51 -12.05 1.28
CA VAL A 184 -21.83 -11.46 1.46
C VAL A 184 -21.64 -10.02 1.87
N SER A 185 -21.83 -9.14 0.88
CA SER A 185 -21.91 -7.69 0.99
C SER A 185 -23.24 -7.22 0.39
N ASN A 186 -23.73 -6.05 0.80
CA ASN A 186 -24.97 -5.44 0.30
C ASN A 186 -24.66 -4.25 -0.61
#